data_AF-A0A938UKY0-F1
#
_entry.id   AF-A0A938UKY0-F1
#
_cell.length_a   1.000
_cell.length_b   1.000
_cell.length_c   1.000
_cell.angle_alpha   90.00
_cell.angle_beta   90.00
_cell.angle_gamma   90.00
#
_symmetry.space_group_name_H-M   'P 1'
#
loop_
_entity.id
_entity.type
_entity.pdbx_description
1 polymer ?
#
loop_
_entity_poly.entity_id
_entity_poly.type
_entity_poly.pdbx_seq_one_letter_code
_entity_poly.pdbx_strand_id
1 'polypeptide(L)'
;MELGEHWLQACESLGANPRRALASALGVFWGAAAIVLMLAWGAGFQEFMRAELGRYGRPSIFVIPGVSSSGFPGVRAGVPIRATREDAAVSERENSELVDAVVTEYWAPERVLVERRGRVRRLDLNATDVRFPELRRFRLAAGRFFDASEAERGRAVVVLGFEAARDLFDLPASAVGKSLRIEGVAFEVIGVFDEKSGLQYVNTNRPDNRLVLVPQATAEARLGFRKDGERIFIVYPRAGADARAALRAVIATLARRSGFHPDDVDALRRFDLSELLGFVDLLHVIFTGFIGVAGTVTLLVGGLGIANYQLALLAERSVELGVARAIGARTSTLIAQVALESLLVAGGASLSGVGLGVGVCTAFARLAPPGLLPLPIVSATAAAITAAALLGVALLAAIVPALQVRKLEVGLALRAGI
;
A
#
# COMPACT_ATOMS: atom_id res chain seq x y z
N MET A 1 -0.40 -13.67 -50.44
CA MET A 1 0.89 -13.25 -51.01
C MET A 1 1.22 -11.81 -50.65
N GLU A 2 0.33 -10.83 -50.88
CA GLU A 2 0.62 -9.40 -50.65
C GLU A 2 1.08 -9.03 -49.22
N LEU A 3 0.47 -9.58 -48.15
CA LEU A 3 0.90 -9.28 -46.77
C LEU A 3 2.36 -9.69 -46.50
N GLY A 4 2.77 -10.89 -46.92
CA GLY A 4 4.13 -11.39 -46.66
C GLY A 4 5.21 -10.57 -47.38
N GLU A 5 4.91 -10.08 -48.58
CA GLU A 5 5.80 -9.20 -49.35
C GLU A 5 5.92 -7.82 -48.71
N HIS A 6 4.83 -7.26 -48.19
CA HIS A 6 4.86 -6.00 -47.43
C HIS A 6 5.68 -6.12 -46.13
N TRP A 7 5.66 -7.27 -45.47
CA TRP A 7 6.47 -7.54 -44.28
C TRP A 7 7.97 -7.60 -44.60
N LEU A 8 8.37 -8.33 -45.65
CA LEU A 8 9.77 -8.40 -46.07
C LEU A 8 10.31 -7.03 -46.52
N GLN A 9 9.54 -6.30 -47.33
CA GLN A 9 9.92 -4.95 -47.78
C GLN A 9 10.04 -3.96 -46.61
N ALA A 10 9.18 -4.06 -45.59
CA ALA A 10 9.28 -3.23 -44.40
C ALA A 10 10.53 -3.54 -43.56
N CYS A 11 10.94 -4.81 -43.46
CA CYS A 11 12.17 -5.18 -42.78
C CYS A 11 13.42 -4.70 -43.53
N GLU A 12 13.44 -4.78 -44.86
CA GLU A 12 14.54 -4.29 -45.68
C GLU A 12 14.69 -2.76 -45.62
N SER A 13 13.58 -2.01 -45.64
CA SER A 13 13.61 -0.54 -45.58
C SER A 13 14.11 0.00 -44.23
N LEU A 14 13.84 -0.71 -43.13
CA LEU A 14 14.38 -0.39 -41.80
C LEU A 14 15.90 -0.60 -41.70
N GLY A 15 16.45 -1.54 -42.47
CA GLY A 15 17.89 -1.81 -42.54
C GLY A 15 18.71 -0.70 -43.21
N ALA A 16 18.08 0.18 -43.99
CA ALA A 16 18.76 1.22 -44.75
C ALA A 16 19.25 2.40 -43.88
N ASN A 17 18.59 2.71 -42.75
CA ASN A 17 18.96 3.82 -41.86
C ASN A 17 18.74 3.49 -40.36
N PRO A 18 19.48 2.51 -39.80
CA PRO A 18 19.19 1.92 -38.49
C PRO A 18 19.39 2.91 -37.32
N ARG A 19 20.32 3.86 -37.45
CA ARG A 19 20.63 4.82 -36.37
C ARG A 19 19.48 5.79 -36.10
N ARG A 20 18.80 6.27 -37.14
CA ARG A 20 17.67 7.20 -37.02
C ARG A 20 16.42 6.48 -36.53
N ALA A 21 16.14 5.29 -37.08
CA ALA A 21 15.03 4.45 -36.62
C ALA A 21 15.19 4.09 -35.14
N LEU A 22 16.39 3.70 -34.71
CA LEU A 22 16.69 3.39 -33.30
C LEU A 22 16.53 4.60 -32.39
N ALA A 23 17.04 5.78 -32.79
CA ALA A 23 16.91 7.01 -32.01
C ALA A 23 15.44 7.41 -31.78
N SER A 24 14.58 7.27 -32.81
CA SER A 24 13.15 7.54 -32.68
C SER A 24 12.41 6.47 -31.86
N ALA A 25 12.79 5.20 -31.98
CA ALA A 25 12.21 4.10 -31.21
C ALA A 25 12.57 4.16 -29.72
N LEU A 26 13.75 4.68 -29.36
CA LEU A 26 14.25 4.73 -27.98
C LEU A 26 13.34 5.52 -27.04
N GLY A 27 12.70 6.60 -27.51
CA GLY A 27 11.78 7.39 -26.71
C GLY A 27 10.53 6.60 -26.30
N VAL A 28 9.93 5.88 -27.26
CA VAL A 28 8.77 5.00 -27.00
C VAL A 28 9.18 3.80 -26.14
N PHE A 29 10.35 3.21 -26.41
CA PHE A 29 10.90 2.10 -25.64
C PHE A 29 11.08 2.45 -24.16
N TRP A 30 11.78 3.55 -23.85
CA TRP A 30 12.02 3.96 -22.47
C TRP A 30 10.75 4.47 -21.79
N GLY A 31 9.86 5.13 -22.53
CA GLY A 31 8.54 5.51 -22.02
C GLY A 31 7.73 4.29 -21.59
N ALA A 32 7.63 3.28 -22.45
CA ALA A 32 6.95 2.02 -22.15
C ALA A 32 7.56 1.30 -20.94
N ALA A 33 8.89 1.19 -20.88
CA ALA A 33 9.60 0.57 -19.77
C ALA A 33 9.35 1.31 -18.45
N ALA A 34 9.47 2.65 -18.45
CA ALA A 34 9.27 3.47 -17.26
C ALA A 34 7.84 3.37 -16.71
N ILE A 35 6.83 3.40 -17.58
CA ILE A 35 5.42 3.26 -17.15
C ILE A 35 5.19 1.92 -16.46
N VAL A 36 5.66 0.81 -17.06
CA VAL A 36 5.52 -0.53 -16.46
C VAL A 36 6.22 -0.60 -15.10
N LEU A 37 7.45 -0.07 -15.00
CA LEU A 37 8.20 -0.03 -13.74
C LEU A 37 7.42 0.74 -12.66
N MET A 38 6.97 1.96 -12.96
CA MET A 38 6.29 2.81 -11.98
C MET A 38 4.95 2.22 -11.53
N LEU A 39 4.17 1.64 -12.45
CA LEU A 39 2.91 0.98 -12.10
C LEU A 39 3.14 -0.26 -11.24
N ALA A 40 4.15 -1.08 -11.56
CA ALA A 40 4.46 -2.27 -10.79
C ALA A 40 4.93 -1.93 -9.36
N TRP A 41 5.75 -0.87 -9.21
CA TRP A 41 6.14 -0.35 -7.91
C TRP A 41 4.96 0.23 -7.13
N GLY A 42 4.09 0.99 -7.79
CA GLY A 42 2.89 1.55 -7.16
C GLY A 42 1.93 0.47 -6.63
N ALA A 43 1.73 -0.61 -7.39
CA ALA A 43 0.95 -1.77 -6.96
C ALA A 43 1.63 -2.52 -5.81
N GLY A 44 2.95 -2.71 -5.90
CA GLY A 44 3.76 -3.32 -4.85
C GLY A 44 3.70 -2.57 -3.53
N PHE A 45 3.79 -1.24 -3.59
CA PHE A 45 3.65 -0.37 -2.41
C PHE A 45 2.24 -0.44 -1.82
N GLN A 46 1.19 -0.39 -2.64
CA GLN A 46 -0.18 -0.49 -2.16
C GLN A 46 -0.43 -1.82 -1.43
N GLU A 47 0.00 -2.94 -2.02
CA GLU A 47 -0.17 -4.26 -1.42
C GLU A 47 0.65 -4.40 -0.13
N PHE A 48 1.89 -3.88 -0.12
CA PHE A 48 2.70 -3.82 1.10
C PHE A 48 2.00 -3.05 2.21
N MET A 49 1.50 -1.85 1.91
CA MET A 49 0.77 -1.04 2.88
C MET A 49 -0.50 -1.76 3.37
N ARG A 50 -1.27 -2.38 2.47
CA ARG A 50 -2.46 -3.16 2.83
C ARG A 50 -2.11 -4.36 3.73
N ALA A 51 -1.06 -5.10 3.40
CA ALA A 51 -0.60 -6.23 4.20
C ALA A 51 -0.14 -5.78 5.59
N GLU A 52 0.61 -4.68 5.65
CA GLU A 52 1.14 -4.14 6.90
C GLU A 52 0.04 -3.55 7.80
N LEU A 53 -0.95 -2.88 7.21
CA LEU A 53 -2.18 -2.50 7.91
C LEU A 53 -3.00 -3.73 8.31
N GLY A 54 -3.08 -4.78 7.49
CA GLY A 54 -3.77 -6.03 7.83
C GLY A 54 -3.14 -6.79 9.00
N ARG A 55 -1.85 -6.56 9.29
CA ARG A 55 -1.15 -7.09 10.47
C ARG A 55 -1.56 -6.45 11.79
N TYR A 56 -2.38 -5.40 11.76
CA TYR A 56 -2.96 -4.77 12.95
C TYR A 56 -3.98 -5.64 13.69
N GLY A 57 -4.55 -6.60 12.97
CA GLY A 57 -5.68 -7.36 13.44
C GLY A 57 -6.93 -7.08 12.61
N ARG A 58 -8.08 -7.23 13.25
CA ARG A 58 -9.37 -6.95 12.61
C ARG A 58 -9.54 -5.44 12.39
N PRO A 59 -10.28 -5.01 11.34
CA PRO A 59 -10.67 -3.61 11.20
C PRO A 59 -11.31 -3.10 12.47
N SER A 60 -10.77 -2.00 12.99
CA SER A 60 -11.14 -1.47 14.31
C SER A 60 -11.02 0.04 14.34
N ILE A 61 -11.79 0.63 15.24
CA ILE A 61 -11.79 2.07 15.47
C ILE A 61 -11.23 2.33 16.86
N PHE A 62 -10.13 3.08 16.90
CA PHE A 62 -9.52 3.53 18.14
C PHE A 62 -10.20 4.82 18.59
N VAL A 63 -10.56 4.86 19.86
CA VAL A 63 -11.22 5.98 20.53
C VAL A 63 -10.35 6.36 21.72
N ILE A 64 -9.72 7.52 21.62
CA ILE A 64 -8.75 8.02 22.60
C ILE A 64 -9.44 9.18 23.35
N PRO A 65 -9.71 9.03 24.65
CA PRO A 65 -10.20 10.11 25.50
C PRO A 65 -9.29 11.32 25.43
N GLY A 66 -9.89 12.48 25.18
CA GLY A 66 -9.24 13.78 25.16
C GLY A 66 -9.77 14.66 26.29
N VAL A 67 -10.03 15.92 25.97
CA VAL A 67 -10.58 16.92 26.88
C VAL A 67 -11.88 17.46 26.32
N SER A 68 -12.86 17.71 27.18
CA SER A 68 -14.12 18.33 26.76
C SER A 68 -13.90 19.75 26.23
N SER A 69 -14.66 20.14 25.21
CA SER A 69 -14.62 21.47 24.61
C SER A 69 -15.68 22.42 25.20
N SER A 70 -15.41 23.74 25.13
CA SER A 70 -16.42 24.77 25.40
C SER A 70 -17.31 24.90 24.18
N GLY A 71 -18.53 24.38 24.25
CA GLY A 71 -19.46 24.43 23.11
C GLY A 71 -20.79 23.74 23.36
N PHE A 72 -20.88 22.91 24.40
CA PHE A 72 -22.07 22.14 24.71
C PHE A 72 -22.70 22.54 26.05
N PRO A 73 -24.04 22.68 26.14
CA PRO A 73 -24.72 23.02 27.38
C PRO A 73 -24.39 22.02 28.51
N GLY A 74 -24.00 22.55 29.67
CA GLY A 74 -23.68 21.72 30.85
C GLY A 74 -22.29 21.07 30.84
N VAL A 75 -21.48 21.27 29.80
CA VAL A 75 -20.11 20.73 29.70
C VAL A 75 -19.09 21.81 30.06
N ARG A 76 -18.21 21.54 31.02
CA ARG A 76 -17.06 22.41 31.32
C ARG A 76 -15.93 22.08 30.35
N ALA A 77 -15.32 23.10 29.77
CA ALA A 77 -14.16 22.93 28.89
C ALA A 77 -12.90 22.53 29.66
N GLY A 78 -12.01 21.78 29.00
CA GLY A 78 -10.71 21.37 29.53
C GLY A 78 -10.78 20.27 30.59
N VAL A 79 -11.92 19.57 30.71
CA VAL A 79 -12.04 18.44 31.64
C VAL A 79 -11.59 17.16 30.93
N PRO A 80 -10.57 16.44 31.43
CA PRO A 80 -10.16 15.18 30.85
C PRO A 80 -11.28 14.14 30.92
N ILE A 81 -11.56 13.49 29.79
CA ILE A 81 -12.56 12.42 29.75
C ILE A 81 -12.01 11.18 30.44
N ARG A 82 -12.69 10.78 31.52
CA ARG A 82 -12.30 9.63 32.33
C ARG A 82 -13.26 8.47 32.10
N ALA A 83 -12.94 7.67 31.09
CA ALA A 83 -13.67 6.45 30.80
C ALA A 83 -12.88 5.22 31.30
N THR A 84 -13.60 4.27 31.87
CA THR A 84 -13.06 3.08 32.55
C THR A 84 -13.23 1.83 31.68
N ARG A 85 -12.58 0.72 32.07
CA ARG A 85 -12.85 -0.58 31.43
C ARG A 85 -14.28 -1.06 31.63
N GLU A 86 -14.96 -0.62 32.69
CA GLU A 86 -16.35 -0.97 32.94
C GLU A 86 -17.25 -0.30 31.90
N ASP A 87 -16.94 0.94 31.52
CA ASP A 87 -17.66 1.67 30.48
C ASP A 87 -17.51 0.98 29.11
N ALA A 88 -16.35 0.41 28.82
CA ALA A 88 -16.15 -0.45 27.64
C ALA A 88 -17.04 -1.69 27.68
N ALA A 89 -17.07 -2.41 28.80
CA ALA A 89 -17.87 -3.62 28.96
C ALA A 89 -19.38 -3.35 28.89
N VAL A 90 -19.85 -2.22 29.44
CA VAL A 90 -21.25 -1.78 29.31
C VAL A 90 -21.55 -1.43 27.86
N SER A 91 -20.66 -0.70 27.20
CA SER A 91 -20.82 -0.32 25.79
C SER A 91 -20.87 -1.53 24.85
N GLU A 92 -20.06 -2.56 25.09
CA GLU A 92 -20.13 -3.82 24.34
C GLU A 92 -21.49 -4.50 24.51
N ARG A 93 -22.03 -4.57 25.74
CA ARG A 93 -23.32 -5.22 26.01
C ARG A 93 -24.50 -4.46 25.40
N GLU A 94 -24.58 -3.15 25.63
CA GLU A 94 -25.68 -2.30 25.15
C GLU A 94 -25.73 -2.22 23.62
N ASN A 95 -24.58 -2.33 22.95
CA ASN A 95 -24.47 -2.17 21.49
C ASN A 95 -24.16 -3.50 20.78
N SER A 96 -24.39 -4.63 21.44
CA SER A 96 -24.00 -5.97 20.97
C SER A 96 -24.59 -6.38 19.62
N GLU A 97 -25.60 -5.67 19.10
CA GLU A 97 -26.11 -5.86 17.73
C GLU A 97 -25.15 -5.30 16.66
N LEU A 98 -24.44 -4.21 16.97
CA LEU A 98 -23.59 -3.45 16.05
C LEU A 98 -22.09 -3.72 16.25
N VAL A 99 -21.68 -4.05 17.47
CA VAL A 99 -20.28 -4.30 17.82
C VAL A 99 -20.06 -5.75 18.20
N ASP A 100 -18.90 -6.28 17.83
CA ASP A 100 -18.46 -7.62 18.23
C ASP A 100 -17.63 -7.57 19.52
N ALA A 101 -16.83 -6.52 19.70
CA ALA A 101 -16.07 -6.29 20.93
C ALA A 101 -15.77 -4.80 21.15
N VAL A 102 -15.71 -4.40 22.41
CA VAL A 102 -15.17 -3.11 22.86
C VAL A 102 -14.16 -3.39 23.97
N VAL A 103 -12.87 -3.29 23.62
CA VAL A 103 -11.77 -3.53 24.56
C VAL A 103 -11.06 -2.23 24.89
N THR A 104 -10.25 -2.25 25.94
CA THR A 104 -9.40 -1.13 26.30
C THR A 104 -7.94 -1.56 26.36
N GLU A 105 -7.05 -0.63 26.06
CA GLU A 105 -5.61 -0.74 26.28
C GLU A 105 -5.18 0.44 27.14
N TYR A 106 -4.40 0.17 28.19
CA TYR A 106 -3.85 1.21 29.07
C TYR A 106 -2.33 1.14 29.01
N TRP A 107 -1.75 2.07 28.25
CA TRP A 107 -0.31 2.20 28.09
C TRP A 107 0.29 2.98 29.24
N ALA A 108 1.44 2.51 29.75
CA ALA A 108 2.27 3.30 30.64
C ALA A 108 2.72 4.58 29.92
N PRO A 109 2.60 5.77 30.55
CA PRO A 109 3.02 7.03 29.93
C PRO A 109 4.52 7.02 29.62
N GLU A 110 5.31 6.42 30.50
CA GLU A 110 6.74 6.20 30.31
C GLU A 110 7.07 4.71 30.25
N ARG A 111 8.28 4.40 29.74
CA ARG A 111 8.79 3.02 29.75
C ARG A 111 9.10 2.59 31.18
N VAL A 112 8.62 1.41 31.55
CA VAL A 112 8.80 0.84 32.88
C VAL A 112 10.15 0.13 33.01
N LEU A 113 10.69 0.13 34.22
CA LEU A 113 11.88 -0.60 34.58
C LEU A 113 11.56 -2.09 34.76
N VAL A 114 12.19 -2.92 33.95
CA VAL A 114 12.08 -4.38 34.01
C VAL A 114 13.42 -4.99 34.36
N GLU A 115 13.44 -5.74 35.47
CA GLU A 115 14.66 -6.26 36.07
C GLU A 115 14.60 -7.77 36.24
N ARG A 116 15.71 -8.43 35.89
CA ARG A 116 15.89 -9.86 36.13
C ARG A 116 17.37 -10.19 36.33
N ARG A 117 17.73 -10.71 37.51
CA ARG A 117 19.09 -11.16 37.86
C ARG A 117 20.20 -10.16 37.42
N GLY A 118 20.04 -8.88 37.76
CA GLY A 118 20.98 -7.82 37.40
C GLY A 118 20.89 -7.27 35.97
N ARG A 119 20.10 -7.89 35.08
CA ARG A 119 19.74 -7.30 33.78
C ARG A 119 18.58 -6.35 33.96
N VAL A 120 18.77 -5.11 33.50
CA VAL A 120 17.79 -4.04 33.61
C VAL A 120 17.47 -3.51 32.21
N ARG A 121 16.18 -3.35 31.89
CA ARG A 121 15.70 -2.80 30.62
C ARG A 121 14.55 -1.83 30.90
N ARG A 122 14.48 -0.77 30.09
CA ARG A 122 13.29 0.09 30.02
C ARG A 122 12.44 -0.38 28.86
N LEU A 123 11.23 -0.85 29.16
CA LEU A 123 10.32 -1.47 28.18
C LEU A 123 8.96 -0.77 28.20
N ASP A 124 8.25 -0.87 27.08
CA ASP A 124 6.90 -0.36 26.96
C ASP A 124 5.93 -1.31 27.65
N LEU A 125 5.06 -0.80 28.53
CA LEU A 125 4.05 -1.60 29.22
C LEU A 125 2.66 -1.27 28.72
N ASN A 126 1.90 -2.30 28.35
CA ASN A 126 0.50 -2.22 27.98
C ASN A 126 -0.33 -3.12 28.91
N ALA A 127 -1.26 -2.51 29.64
CA ALA A 127 -2.24 -3.24 30.41
C ALA A 127 -3.48 -3.49 29.54
N THR A 128 -3.81 -4.76 29.28
CA THR A 128 -4.74 -5.13 28.22
C THR A 128 -5.79 -6.18 28.62
N ASP A 129 -6.71 -6.45 27.70
CA ASP A 129 -7.80 -7.43 27.81
C ASP A 129 -7.34 -8.85 27.43
N VAL A 130 -8.04 -9.87 27.92
CA VAL A 130 -7.78 -11.28 27.61
C VAL A 130 -7.88 -11.60 26.11
N ARG A 131 -8.69 -10.85 25.37
CA ARG A 131 -8.92 -11.03 23.93
C ARG A 131 -7.84 -10.38 23.07
N PHE A 132 -6.84 -9.72 23.66
CA PHE A 132 -5.79 -9.01 22.93
C PHE A 132 -5.10 -9.86 21.84
N PRO A 133 -4.65 -11.10 22.09
CA PRO A 133 -3.94 -11.87 21.06
C PRO A 133 -4.81 -12.19 19.85
N GLU A 134 -6.09 -12.47 20.07
CA GLU A 134 -7.04 -12.77 18.99
C GLU A 134 -7.35 -11.52 18.17
N LEU A 135 -7.72 -10.43 18.85
CA LEU A 135 -8.15 -9.18 18.20
C LEU A 135 -7.00 -8.49 17.45
N ARG A 136 -5.77 -8.59 17.96
CA ARG A 136 -4.55 -8.00 17.39
C ARG A 136 -3.70 -8.98 16.58
N ARG A 137 -4.15 -10.23 16.40
CA ARG A 137 -3.45 -11.32 15.68
C ARG A 137 -2.03 -11.61 16.19
N PHE A 138 -1.82 -11.53 17.50
CA PHE A 138 -0.57 -11.98 18.12
C PHE A 138 -0.57 -13.50 18.29
N ARG A 139 0.54 -14.14 17.93
CA ARG A 139 0.80 -15.56 18.17
C ARG A 139 1.84 -15.71 19.27
N LEU A 140 1.66 -16.71 20.11
CA LEU A 140 2.63 -17.05 21.16
C LEU A 140 3.68 -18.00 20.60
N ALA A 141 4.95 -17.67 20.80
CA ALA A 141 6.06 -18.58 20.54
C ALA A 141 6.22 -19.62 21.67
N ALA A 142 5.90 -19.23 22.91
CA ALA A 142 5.99 -20.11 24.06
C ALA A 142 4.97 -19.73 25.15
N GLY A 143 4.53 -20.73 25.91
CA GLY A 143 3.62 -20.55 27.05
C GLY A 143 2.17 -20.27 26.63
N ARG A 144 1.49 -19.43 27.41
CA ARG A 144 0.08 -19.05 27.20
C ARG A 144 -0.16 -17.57 27.48
N PHE A 145 -1.31 -17.08 27.06
CA PHE A 145 -1.82 -15.79 27.54
C PHE A 145 -2.52 -15.94 28.89
N PHE A 146 -2.78 -14.84 29.58
CA PHE A 146 -3.54 -14.86 30.83
C PHE A 146 -5.03 -15.13 30.56
N ASP A 147 -5.68 -15.85 31.47
CA ASP A 147 -7.12 -16.15 31.38
C ASP A 147 -8.00 -15.08 32.05
N ALA A 148 -9.32 -15.20 31.89
CA ALA A 148 -10.30 -14.27 32.48
C ALA A 148 -10.21 -14.19 34.00
N SER A 149 -9.96 -15.32 34.67
CA SER A 149 -9.89 -15.37 36.13
C SER A 149 -8.64 -14.67 36.66
N GLU A 150 -7.50 -14.89 36.00
CA GLU A 150 -6.24 -14.19 36.30
C GLU A 150 -6.35 -12.69 36.03
N ALA A 151 -7.01 -12.32 34.94
CA ALA A 151 -7.22 -10.93 34.56
C ALA A 151 -8.14 -10.18 35.53
N GLU A 152 -9.23 -10.80 35.96
CA GLU A 152 -10.16 -10.20 36.92
C GLU A 152 -9.56 -10.08 38.33
N ARG A 153 -8.83 -11.10 38.79
CA ARG A 153 -8.22 -11.12 40.13
C ARG A 153 -6.94 -10.28 40.24
N GLY A 154 -6.44 -9.71 39.14
CA GLY A 154 -5.20 -8.93 39.15
C GLY A 154 -3.97 -9.77 39.51
N ARG A 155 -3.91 -11.01 39.00
CA ARG A 155 -2.76 -11.89 39.24
C ARG A 155 -1.49 -11.27 38.64
N ALA A 156 -0.37 -11.37 39.36
CA ALA A 156 0.92 -10.82 38.94
C ALA A 156 1.59 -11.70 37.87
N VAL A 157 0.96 -11.78 36.69
CA VAL A 157 1.44 -12.49 35.51
C VAL A 157 1.78 -11.51 34.40
N VAL A 158 2.74 -11.87 33.56
CA VAL A 158 3.22 -11.05 32.45
C VAL A 158 3.45 -11.88 31.19
N VAL A 159 3.15 -11.29 30.03
CA VAL A 159 3.51 -11.82 28.71
C VAL A 159 4.51 -10.86 28.06
N LEU A 160 5.58 -11.40 27.47
CA LEU A 160 6.66 -10.60 26.90
C LEU A 160 6.64 -10.62 25.37
N GLY A 161 7.02 -9.50 24.76
CA GLY A 161 7.45 -9.47 23.36
C GLY A 161 8.76 -10.25 23.16
N PHE A 162 8.98 -10.70 21.93
CA PHE A 162 10.11 -11.58 21.60
C PHE A 162 11.48 -11.00 21.98
N GLU A 163 11.75 -9.74 21.63
CA GLU A 163 13.02 -9.07 21.95
C GLU A 163 13.15 -8.77 23.44
N ALA A 164 12.06 -8.39 24.12
CA ALA A 164 12.06 -8.22 25.57
C ALA A 164 12.47 -9.52 26.29
N ALA A 165 11.92 -10.66 25.84
CA ALA A 165 12.27 -11.97 26.38
C ALA A 165 13.73 -12.35 26.05
N ARG A 166 14.19 -12.12 24.82
CA ARG A 166 15.60 -12.35 24.41
C ARG A 166 16.56 -11.53 25.27
N ASP A 167 16.32 -10.24 25.45
CA ASP A 167 17.20 -9.35 26.18
C ASP A 167 17.31 -9.69 27.67
N LEU A 168 16.22 -10.20 28.28
CA LEU A 168 16.18 -10.54 29.70
C LEU A 168 16.62 -11.99 29.98
N PHE A 169 16.29 -12.94 29.08
CA PHE A 169 16.44 -14.38 29.30
C PHE A 169 17.39 -15.10 28.33
N ASP A 170 18.01 -14.38 27.39
CA ASP A 170 18.84 -14.88 26.27
C ASP A 170 18.04 -15.70 25.25
N LEU A 171 17.33 -16.73 25.71
CA LEU A 171 16.43 -17.56 24.93
C LEU A 171 14.97 -17.25 25.30
N PRO A 172 14.14 -16.74 24.36
CA PRO A 172 12.75 -16.36 24.60
C PRO A 172 11.91 -17.47 25.25
N ALA A 173 11.97 -18.70 24.72
CA ALA A 173 11.20 -19.83 25.26
C ALA A 173 11.55 -20.18 26.71
N SER A 174 12.76 -19.85 27.16
CA SER A 174 13.19 -20.12 28.54
C SER A 174 12.59 -19.15 29.55
N ALA A 175 11.93 -18.07 29.12
CA ALA A 175 11.36 -17.07 30.02
C ALA A 175 10.13 -17.60 30.77
N VAL A 176 9.35 -18.50 30.15
CA VAL A 176 8.10 -19.02 30.71
C VAL A 176 8.36 -19.76 32.03
N GLY A 177 7.53 -19.48 33.05
CA GLY A 177 7.61 -20.02 34.41
C GLY A 177 8.67 -19.35 35.30
N LYS A 178 9.43 -18.38 34.78
CA LYS A 178 10.40 -17.61 35.58
C LYS A 178 9.81 -16.28 36.03
N SER A 179 10.38 -15.73 37.10
CA SER A 179 9.99 -14.42 37.61
C SER A 179 10.91 -13.31 37.13
N LEU A 180 10.33 -12.11 36.99
CA LEU A 180 11.01 -10.84 36.78
C LEU A 180 10.38 -9.76 37.67
N ARG A 181 10.99 -8.57 37.76
CA ARG A 181 10.42 -7.43 38.47
C ARG A 181 10.07 -6.32 37.49
N ILE A 182 8.89 -5.72 37.65
CA ILE A 182 8.43 -4.53 36.92
C ILE A 182 8.21 -3.45 37.97
N GLU A 183 8.92 -2.33 37.89
CA GLU A 183 8.84 -1.26 38.90
C GLU A 183 9.00 -1.80 40.34
N GLY A 184 9.92 -2.75 40.53
CA GLY A 184 10.17 -3.39 41.82
C GLY A 184 9.15 -4.46 42.24
N VAL A 185 8.04 -4.65 41.54
CA VAL A 185 7.02 -5.67 41.85
C VAL A 185 7.32 -6.96 41.08
N ALA A 186 7.24 -8.13 41.75
CA ALA A 186 7.51 -9.42 41.12
C ALA A 186 6.33 -9.94 40.28
N PHE A 187 6.63 -10.41 39.07
CA PHE A 187 5.70 -11.03 38.14
C PHE A 187 6.21 -12.38 37.65
N GLU A 188 5.30 -13.31 37.39
CA GLU A 188 5.56 -14.58 36.71
C GLU A 188 5.37 -14.42 35.20
N VAL A 189 6.39 -14.78 34.41
CA VAL A 189 6.29 -14.81 32.95
C VAL A 189 5.52 -16.07 32.54
N ILE A 190 4.34 -15.89 31.95
CA ILE A 190 3.48 -17.02 31.54
C ILE A 190 3.49 -17.29 30.04
N GLY A 191 4.00 -16.33 29.24
CA GLY A 191 4.04 -16.45 27.80
C GLY A 191 5.00 -15.48 27.14
N VAL A 192 5.37 -15.81 25.91
CA VAL A 192 6.21 -14.97 25.04
C VAL A 192 5.61 -14.98 23.64
N PHE A 193 5.44 -13.80 23.05
CA PHE A 193 4.98 -13.66 21.67
C PHE A 193 6.05 -14.06 20.66
N ASP A 194 5.60 -14.52 19.50
CA ASP A 194 6.45 -14.78 18.35
C ASP A 194 7.08 -13.48 17.82
N GLU A 195 8.21 -13.61 17.13
CA GLU A 195 8.92 -12.46 16.57
C GLU A 195 8.07 -11.84 15.45
N LYS A 196 7.57 -10.63 15.69
CA LYS A 196 6.83 -9.89 14.66
C LYS A 196 7.83 -9.20 13.73
N SER A 197 7.94 -9.70 12.50
CA SER A 197 8.60 -8.99 11.40
C SER A 197 7.68 -7.89 10.84
N GLY A 198 8.21 -6.80 10.29
CA GLY A 198 7.42 -5.69 9.71
C GLY A 198 7.60 -4.33 10.38
N LEU A 199 6.69 -3.39 10.13
CA LEU A 199 6.65 -2.06 10.75
C LEU A 199 6.23 -2.21 12.22
N GLN A 200 7.22 -2.34 13.11
CA GLN A 200 7.00 -2.53 14.54
C GLN A 200 6.38 -1.32 15.25
N TYR A 201 6.08 -0.21 14.57
CA TYR A 201 5.69 1.07 15.20
C TYR A 201 4.30 1.57 14.85
N VAL A 202 3.58 0.93 13.93
CA VAL A 202 2.29 1.48 13.47
C VAL A 202 1.24 1.47 14.60
N ASN A 203 1.55 0.82 15.75
CA ASN A 203 0.53 0.34 16.68
C ASN A 203 0.10 1.38 17.68
N THR A 204 1.12 1.87 18.35
CA THR A 204 1.05 2.92 19.34
C THR A 204 2.32 3.77 19.27
N ASN A 205 3.01 3.76 18.11
CA ASN A 205 4.36 4.29 17.94
C ASN A 205 5.40 3.59 18.83
N ARG A 206 5.15 2.34 19.22
CA ARG A 206 6.00 1.53 20.12
C ARG A 206 6.25 0.14 19.54
N PRO A 207 7.48 -0.40 19.65
CA PRO A 207 7.89 -1.68 19.09
C PRO A 207 7.20 -2.87 19.77
N ASP A 208 6.32 -3.57 19.03
CA ASP A 208 5.57 -4.75 19.50
C ASP A 208 6.50 -5.82 20.14
N ASN A 209 7.71 -6.03 19.59
CA ASN A 209 8.66 -7.02 20.09
C ASN A 209 9.32 -6.66 21.43
N ARG A 210 9.24 -5.39 21.86
CA ARG A 210 9.79 -4.90 23.15
C ARG A 210 8.70 -4.59 24.17
N LEU A 211 7.49 -5.09 23.93
CA LEU A 211 6.33 -4.88 24.77
C LEU A 211 6.31 -5.80 25.99
N VAL A 212 5.72 -5.31 27.08
CA VAL A 212 5.40 -6.03 28.29
C VAL A 212 3.90 -5.92 28.53
N LEU A 213 3.20 -7.05 28.57
CA LEU A 213 1.75 -7.08 28.71
C LEU A 213 1.33 -7.68 30.02
N VAL A 214 0.43 -6.99 30.70
CA VAL A 214 -0.17 -7.42 31.97
C VAL A 214 -1.68 -7.23 31.92
N PRO A 215 -2.46 -7.94 32.75
CA PRO A 215 -3.87 -7.64 32.88
C PRO A 215 -4.11 -6.23 33.43
N GLN A 216 -5.18 -5.58 32.98
CA GLN A 216 -5.53 -4.23 33.46
C GLN A 216 -5.70 -4.15 34.97
N ALA A 217 -6.41 -5.11 35.58
CA ALA A 217 -6.59 -5.12 37.03
C ALA A 217 -5.26 -5.28 37.78
N THR A 218 -4.29 -5.97 37.19
CA THR A 218 -2.95 -6.14 37.76
C THR A 218 -2.17 -4.82 37.74
N ALA A 219 -2.22 -4.08 36.63
CA ALA A 219 -1.57 -2.76 36.55
C ALA A 219 -2.18 -1.77 37.55
N GLU A 220 -3.50 -1.76 37.70
CA GLU A 220 -4.20 -0.90 38.67
C GLU A 220 -3.88 -1.27 40.11
N ALA A 221 -3.88 -2.56 40.44
CA ALA A 221 -3.70 -3.02 41.82
C ALA A 221 -2.23 -2.98 42.28
N ARG A 222 -1.26 -3.08 41.36
CA ARG A 222 0.15 -3.33 41.71
C ARG A 222 1.13 -2.32 41.15
N LEU A 223 0.82 -1.65 40.04
CA LEU A 223 1.72 -0.73 39.35
C LEU A 223 1.28 0.73 39.43
N GLY A 224 0.26 1.05 40.24
CA GLY A 224 -0.19 2.42 40.48
C GLY A 224 -1.00 3.03 39.34
N PHE A 225 -1.50 2.22 38.40
CA PHE A 225 -2.35 2.71 37.31
C PHE A 225 -3.69 3.15 37.88
N ARG A 226 -4.19 4.32 37.45
CA ARG A 226 -5.47 4.82 37.94
C ARG A 226 -6.63 4.07 37.29
N LYS A 227 -7.68 3.76 38.05
CA LYS A 227 -8.90 3.15 37.47
C LYS A 227 -9.55 4.03 36.39
N ASP A 228 -9.45 5.34 36.57
CA ASP A 228 -9.95 6.39 35.69
C ASP A 228 -8.82 7.07 34.87
N GLY A 229 -7.71 6.36 34.65
CA GLY A 229 -6.59 6.80 33.83
C GLY A 229 -6.92 6.85 32.33
N GLU A 230 -6.03 7.46 31.55
CA GLU A 230 -6.16 7.54 30.09
C GLU A 230 -6.03 6.15 29.46
N ARG A 231 -7.11 5.70 28.81
CA ARG A 231 -7.18 4.40 28.14
C ARG A 231 -7.59 4.58 26.71
N ILE A 232 -7.01 3.79 25.84
CA ILE A 232 -7.44 3.71 24.45
C ILE A 232 -8.57 2.68 24.39
N PHE A 233 -9.72 3.08 23.88
CA PHE A 233 -10.84 2.20 23.58
C PHE A 233 -10.69 1.71 22.16
N ILE A 234 -10.92 0.43 21.93
CA ILE A 234 -10.84 -0.17 20.60
C ILE A 234 -12.17 -0.84 20.31
N VAL A 235 -12.87 -0.31 19.32
CA VAL A 235 -14.18 -0.78 18.89
C VAL A 235 -13.99 -1.69 17.68
N TYR A 236 -14.51 -2.90 17.79
CA TYR A 236 -14.56 -3.88 16.70
C TYR A 236 -16.01 -3.98 16.21
N PRO A 237 -16.36 -3.35 15.08
CA PRO A 237 -17.68 -3.50 14.49
C PRO A 237 -17.97 -4.96 14.13
N ARG A 238 -19.25 -5.34 14.17
CA ARG A 238 -19.68 -6.65 13.66
C ARG A 238 -19.47 -6.73 12.15
N ALA A 239 -19.20 -7.95 11.66
CA ALA A 239 -19.11 -8.18 10.22
C ALA A 239 -20.45 -7.81 9.54
N GLY A 240 -20.38 -6.94 8.53
CA GLY A 240 -21.57 -6.45 7.81
C GLY A 240 -22.34 -5.30 8.48
N ALA A 241 -21.97 -4.90 9.71
CA ALA A 241 -22.55 -3.73 10.35
C ALA A 241 -21.93 -2.43 9.80
N ASP A 242 -22.68 -1.31 9.84
CA ASP A 242 -22.12 0.01 9.58
C ASP A 242 -21.18 0.41 10.73
N ALA A 243 -19.87 0.43 10.44
CA ALA A 243 -18.82 0.81 11.38
C ALA A 243 -19.04 2.21 11.99
N ARG A 244 -19.62 3.15 11.22
CA ARG A 244 -19.92 4.49 11.71
C ARG A 244 -21.11 4.48 12.68
N ALA A 245 -22.13 3.65 12.41
CA ALA A 245 -23.25 3.46 13.33
C ALA A 245 -22.80 2.79 14.63
N ALA A 246 -21.98 1.73 14.54
CA ALA A 246 -21.35 1.09 15.69
C ALA A 246 -20.57 2.11 16.55
N LEU A 247 -19.73 2.93 15.92
CA LEU A 247 -18.96 3.96 16.63
C LEU A 247 -19.87 4.99 17.32
N ARG A 248 -20.90 5.50 16.63
CA ARG A 248 -21.85 6.45 17.24
C ARG A 248 -22.54 5.86 18.46
N ALA A 249 -22.95 4.60 18.40
CA ALA A 249 -23.63 3.92 19.50
C ALA A 249 -22.70 3.73 20.72
N VAL A 250 -21.43 3.36 20.47
CA VAL A 250 -20.40 3.29 21.52
C VAL A 250 -20.14 4.66 22.13
N ILE A 251 -19.96 5.70 21.32
CA ILE A 251 -19.72 7.08 21.79
C ILE A 251 -20.88 7.59 22.63
N ALA A 252 -22.13 7.34 22.20
CA ALA A 252 -23.31 7.73 22.97
C ALA A 252 -23.32 7.08 24.36
N THR A 253 -22.89 5.82 24.45
CA THR A 253 -22.80 5.10 25.72
C THR A 253 -21.69 5.67 26.62
N LEU A 254 -20.50 5.92 26.05
CA LEU A 254 -19.40 6.55 26.78
C LEU A 254 -19.76 7.97 27.24
N ALA A 255 -20.43 8.75 26.39
CA ALA A 255 -20.88 10.11 26.68
C ALA A 255 -21.82 10.16 27.89
N ARG A 256 -22.82 9.27 27.92
CA ARG A 256 -23.75 9.15 29.06
C ARG A 256 -23.04 8.81 30.37
N ARG A 257 -21.98 7.99 30.32
CA ARG A 257 -21.31 7.46 31.52
C ARG A 257 -20.16 8.35 32.01
N SER A 258 -19.45 9.01 31.11
CA SER A 258 -18.30 9.86 31.44
C SER A 258 -18.61 11.36 31.40
N GLY A 259 -19.85 11.75 31.10
CA GLY A 259 -20.34 13.12 31.28
C GLY A 259 -19.82 14.12 30.24
N PHE A 260 -19.73 13.71 28.97
CA PHE A 260 -19.38 14.59 27.85
C PHE A 260 -20.45 14.54 26.76
N HIS A 261 -20.43 15.50 25.83
CA HIS A 261 -21.40 15.54 24.74
C HIS A 261 -20.98 14.59 23.60
N PRO A 262 -21.86 13.73 23.05
CA PRO A 262 -21.50 12.76 22.01
C PRO A 262 -20.87 13.36 20.75
N ASP A 263 -21.29 14.58 20.40
CA ASP A 263 -20.80 15.32 19.23
C ASP A 263 -19.54 16.15 19.51
N ASP A 264 -19.02 16.11 20.74
CA ASP A 264 -17.75 16.75 21.10
C ASP A 264 -16.58 15.93 20.53
N VAL A 265 -16.03 16.41 19.41
CA VAL A 265 -14.91 15.75 18.72
C VAL A 265 -13.60 15.85 19.48
N ASP A 266 -13.43 16.86 20.34
CA ASP A 266 -12.23 17.05 21.15
C ASP A 266 -12.24 16.13 22.38
N ALA A 267 -13.44 15.81 22.88
CA ALA A 267 -13.63 14.88 23.99
C ALA A 267 -13.14 13.45 23.65
N LEU A 268 -13.30 13.03 22.38
CA LEU A 268 -12.87 11.72 21.91
C LEU A 268 -12.20 11.83 20.54
N ARG A 269 -10.87 11.70 20.54
CA ARG A 269 -10.10 11.55 19.29
C ARG A 269 -10.36 10.17 18.71
N ARG A 270 -10.65 10.12 17.41
CA ARG A 270 -11.02 8.89 16.71
C ARG A 270 -9.95 8.57 15.67
N PHE A 271 -9.57 7.31 15.57
CA PHE A 271 -8.66 6.81 14.56
C PHE A 271 -9.20 5.50 13.99
N ASP A 272 -9.77 5.57 12.78
CA ASP A 272 -10.32 4.42 12.07
C ASP A 272 -9.24 3.83 11.14
N LEU A 273 -8.87 2.59 11.39
CA LEU A 273 -7.88 1.90 10.57
C LEU A 273 -8.37 1.67 9.13
N SER A 274 -9.69 1.57 8.93
CA SER A 274 -10.32 1.38 7.63
C SER A 274 -10.21 2.65 6.77
N GLU A 275 -10.27 3.83 7.38
CA GLU A 275 -10.06 5.10 6.68
C GLU A 275 -8.62 5.23 6.19
N LEU A 276 -7.65 4.71 6.96
CA LEU A 276 -6.24 4.70 6.53
C LEU A 276 -6.02 3.77 5.32
N LEU A 277 -6.68 2.61 5.28
CA LEU A 277 -6.69 1.74 4.08
C LEU A 277 -7.33 2.44 2.88
N GLY A 278 -8.48 3.11 3.09
CA GLY A 278 -9.13 3.89 2.04
C GLY A 278 -8.26 5.04 1.51
N PHE A 279 -7.47 5.67 2.39
CA PHE A 279 -6.51 6.69 2.00
C PHE A 279 -5.35 6.13 1.15
N VAL A 280 -4.82 4.96 1.51
CA VAL A 280 -3.80 4.25 0.70
C VAL A 280 -4.35 3.94 -0.70
N ASP A 281 -5.60 3.47 -0.79
CA ASP A 281 -6.25 3.17 -2.05
C ASP A 281 -6.49 4.42 -2.90
N LEU A 282 -6.93 5.52 -2.28
CA LEU A 282 -7.10 6.81 -2.95
C LEU A 282 -5.76 7.32 -3.52
N LEU A 283 -4.69 7.27 -2.72
CA LEU A 283 -3.35 7.64 -3.18
C LEU A 283 -2.91 6.78 -4.35
N HIS A 284 -3.12 5.46 -4.29
CA HIS A 284 -2.79 4.57 -5.39
C HIS A 284 -3.52 4.94 -6.69
N VAL A 285 -4.83 5.25 -6.61
CA VAL A 285 -5.61 5.71 -7.77
C VAL A 285 -5.06 7.02 -8.34
N ILE A 286 -4.77 8.01 -7.48
CA ILE A 286 -4.20 9.30 -7.90
C ILE A 286 -2.84 9.11 -8.57
N PHE A 287 -1.94 8.32 -7.97
CA PHE A 287 -0.62 8.04 -8.54
C PHE A 287 -0.71 7.29 -9.87
N THR A 288 -1.58 6.28 -9.96
CA THR A 288 -1.80 5.54 -11.20
C THR A 288 -2.36 6.45 -12.29
N GLY A 289 -3.30 7.33 -11.96
CA GLY A 289 -3.82 8.34 -12.88
C GLY A 289 -2.73 9.30 -13.36
N PHE A 290 -1.91 9.82 -12.45
CA PHE A 290 -0.79 10.70 -12.77
C PHE A 290 0.23 10.02 -13.69
N ILE A 291 0.63 8.78 -13.39
CA ILE A 291 1.52 7.97 -14.23
C ILE A 291 0.87 7.70 -15.59
N GLY A 292 -0.45 7.45 -15.64
CA GLY A 292 -1.19 7.29 -16.89
C GLY A 292 -1.13 8.53 -17.78
N VAL A 293 -1.37 9.72 -17.20
CA VAL A 293 -1.29 11.00 -17.93
C VAL A 293 0.15 11.28 -18.37
N ALA A 294 1.12 11.22 -17.46
CA ALA A 294 2.52 11.45 -17.75
C ALA A 294 3.03 10.47 -18.82
N GLY A 295 2.67 9.19 -18.68
CA GLY A 295 2.98 8.14 -19.63
C GLY A 295 2.37 8.41 -21.00
N THR A 296 1.11 8.84 -21.07
CA THR A 296 0.46 9.24 -22.34
C THR A 296 1.24 10.37 -23.03
N VAL A 297 1.65 11.40 -22.28
CA VAL A 297 2.46 12.51 -22.83
C VAL A 297 3.83 12.01 -23.32
N THR A 298 4.52 11.17 -22.54
CA THR A 298 5.80 10.58 -22.95
C THR A 298 5.67 9.77 -24.25
N LEU A 299 4.57 9.02 -24.38
CA LEU A 299 4.30 8.23 -25.58
C LEU A 299 3.93 9.10 -26.79
N LEU A 300 3.21 10.20 -26.59
CA LEU A 300 2.95 11.16 -27.66
C LEU A 300 4.25 11.79 -28.16
N VAL A 301 5.16 12.19 -27.26
CA VAL A 301 6.47 12.74 -27.64
C VAL A 301 7.32 11.69 -28.38
N GLY A 302 7.35 10.45 -27.89
CA GLY A 302 8.02 9.35 -28.59
C GLY A 302 7.38 9.05 -29.96
N GLY A 303 6.05 9.04 -30.02
CA GLY A 303 5.28 8.83 -31.25
C GLY A 303 5.51 9.93 -32.28
N LEU A 304 5.62 11.19 -31.86
CA LEU A 304 6.03 12.30 -32.73
C LEU A 304 7.45 12.10 -33.27
N GLY A 305 8.37 11.56 -32.48
CA GLY A 305 9.71 11.19 -32.94
C GLY A 305 9.69 10.12 -34.04
N ILE A 306 8.82 9.12 -33.92
CA ILE A 306 8.60 8.11 -34.95
C ILE A 306 7.94 8.73 -36.20
N ALA A 307 6.92 9.56 -36.01
CA ALA A 307 6.24 10.24 -37.11
C ALA A 307 7.22 11.13 -37.90
N ASN A 308 8.04 11.93 -37.22
CA ASN A 308 9.04 12.79 -37.87
C ASN A 308 10.07 11.98 -38.67
N TYR A 309 10.53 10.85 -38.13
CA TYR A 309 11.38 9.92 -38.86
C TYR A 309 10.69 9.39 -40.12
N GLN A 310 9.44 8.94 -40.01
CA GLN A 310 8.70 8.39 -41.16
C GLN A 310 8.46 9.47 -42.23
N LEU A 311 8.19 10.72 -41.85
CA LEU A 311 8.03 11.82 -42.79
C LEU A 311 9.33 12.13 -43.53
N ALA A 312 10.47 12.12 -42.85
CA ALA A 312 11.77 12.26 -43.49
C ALA A 312 12.04 11.12 -44.49
N LEU A 313 11.70 9.89 -44.12
CA LEU A 313 11.85 8.72 -44.99
C LEU A 313 10.95 8.80 -46.24
N LEU A 314 9.70 9.28 -46.06
CA LEU A 314 8.78 9.53 -47.17
C LEU A 314 9.30 10.61 -48.14
N ALA A 315 9.95 11.66 -47.62
CA ALA A 315 10.58 12.67 -48.45
C ALA A 315 11.76 12.08 -49.26
N GLU A 316 12.63 11.28 -48.62
CA GLU A 316 13.74 10.59 -49.28
C GLU A 316 13.25 9.61 -50.39
N ARG A 317 12.14 8.92 -50.17
CA ARG A 317 11.56 7.93 -51.12
C ARG A 317 10.40 8.47 -51.98
N SER A 318 10.20 9.78 -52.01
CA SER A 318 9.04 10.41 -52.68
C SER A 318 8.97 10.11 -54.18
N VAL A 319 10.12 10.08 -54.86
CA VAL A 319 10.22 9.74 -56.30
C VAL A 319 9.88 8.28 -56.55
N GLU A 320 10.41 7.36 -55.74
CA GLU A 320 10.13 5.92 -55.83
C GLU A 320 8.63 5.63 -55.67
N LEU A 321 8.00 6.20 -54.64
CA LEU A 321 6.56 6.05 -54.38
C LEU A 321 5.70 6.71 -55.48
N GLY A 322 6.16 7.83 -56.03
CA GLY A 322 5.52 8.51 -57.15
C GLY A 322 5.54 7.69 -58.45
N VAL A 323 6.67 7.07 -58.76
CA VAL A 323 6.82 6.16 -59.90
C VAL A 323 5.96 4.90 -59.70
N ALA A 324 5.98 4.29 -58.52
CA ALA A 324 5.13 3.14 -58.18
C ALA A 324 3.64 3.45 -58.39
N ARG A 325 3.21 4.66 -58.01
CA ARG A 325 1.83 5.13 -58.23
C ARG A 325 1.53 5.39 -59.71
N ALA A 326 2.51 5.89 -60.48
CA ALA A 326 2.37 6.12 -61.93
C ALA A 326 2.22 4.81 -62.73
N ILE A 327 2.90 3.74 -62.31
CA ILE A 327 2.79 2.40 -62.92
C ILE A 327 1.57 1.59 -62.45
N GLY A 328 0.71 2.16 -61.60
CA GLY A 328 -0.60 1.59 -61.23
C GLY A 328 -0.75 1.08 -59.79
N ALA A 329 0.22 1.30 -58.90
CA ALA A 329 0.06 0.93 -57.50
C ALA A 329 -1.09 1.71 -56.84
N ARG A 330 -1.99 0.99 -56.16
CA ARG A 330 -3.11 1.62 -55.43
C ARG A 330 -2.56 2.43 -54.25
N THR A 331 -3.06 3.65 -54.05
CA THR A 331 -2.68 4.50 -52.91
C THR A 331 -2.90 3.80 -51.57
N SER A 332 -3.93 2.94 -51.46
CA SER A 332 -4.18 2.14 -50.26
C SER A 332 -3.06 1.17 -49.93
N THR A 333 -2.42 0.57 -50.94
CA THR A 333 -1.31 -0.38 -50.77
C THR A 333 -0.07 0.35 -50.27
N LEU A 334 0.22 1.52 -50.82
CA LEU A 334 1.34 2.37 -50.37
C LEU A 334 1.13 2.89 -48.94
N ILE A 335 -0.11 3.29 -48.59
CA ILE A 335 -0.45 3.67 -47.20
C ILE A 335 -0.28 2.46 -46.26
N ALA A 336 -0.75 1.28 -46.65
CA ALA A 336 -0.65 0.08 -45.82
C ALA A 336 0.81 -0.33 -45.57
N GLN A 337 1.67 -0.22 -46.59
CA GLN A 337 3.10 -0.48 -46.45
C GLN A 337 3.75 0.46 -45.43
N VAL A 338 3.53 1.77 -45.58
CA VAL A 338 4.11 2.78 -44.68
C VAL A 338 3.56 2.64 -43.25
N ALA A 339 2.27 2.36 -43.12
CA ALA A 339 1.65 2.10 -41.83
C ALA A 339 2.25 0.85 -41.16
N LEU A 340 2.52 -0.21 -41.93
CA LEU A 340 3.14 -1.44 -41.41
C LEU A 340 4.59 -1.19 -40.96
N GLU A 341 5.39 -0.46 -41.76
CA GLU A 341 6.75 -0.05 -41.38
C GLU A 341 6.76 0.71 -40.04
N SER A 342 5.92 1.73 -39.91
CA SER A 342 5.85 2.51 -38.68
C SER A 342 5.30 1.70 -37.50
N LEU A 343 4.34 0.81 -37.73
CA LEU A 343 3.80 -0.08 -36.70
C LEU A 343 4.86 -1.06 -36.20
N LEU A 344 5.73 -1.54 -37.07
CA LEU A 344 6.83 -2.44 -36.69
C LEU A 344 7.83 -1.75 -35.77
N VAL A 345 8.19 -0.51 -36.08
CA VAL A 345 9.10 0.29 -35.26
C VAL A 345 8.44 0.64 -33.92
N ALA A 346 7.25 1.23 -33.95
CA ALA A 346 6.56 1.70 -32.75
C ALA A 346 6.09 0.54 -31.86
N GLY A 347 5.49 -0.49 -32.47
CA GLY A 347 5.05 -1.70 -31.78
C GLY A 347 6.23 -2.50 -31.22
N GLY A 348 7.30 -2.67 -32.00
CA GLY A 348 8.53 -3.33 -31.56
C GLY A 348 9.18 -2.60 -30.38
N ALA A 349 9.27 -1.28 -30.43
CA ALA A 349 9.77 -0.45 -29.33
C ALA A 349 8.92 -0.56 -28.07
N SER A 350 7.60 -0.44 -28.20
CA SER A 350 6.65 -0.58 -27.08
C SER A 350 6.71 -1.95 -26.43
N LEU A 351 6.66 -3.03 -27.23
CA LEU A 351 6.70 -4.40 -26.72
C LEU A 351 8.04 -4.72 -26.06
N SER A 352 9.15 -4.27 -26.65
CA SER A 352 10.48 -4.46 -26.06
C SER A 352 10.64 -3.66 -24.76
N GLY A 353 10.08 -2.45 -24.70
CA GLY A 353 10.09 -1.62 -23.49
C GLY A 353 9.26 -2.24 -22.37
N VAL A 354 8.06 -2.74 -22.68
CA VAL A 354 7.24 -3.51 -21.73
C VAL A 354 7.99 -4.76 -21.26
N GLY A 355 8.59 -5.51 -22.18
CA GLY A 355 9.39 -6.69 -21.87
C GLY A 355 10.55 -6.37 -20.93
N LEU A 356 11.27 -5.27 -21.18
CA LEU A 356 12.32 -4.78 -20.29
C LEU A 356 11.75 -4.42 -18.90
N GLY A 357 10.66 -3.65 -18.85
CA GLY A 357 10.05 -3.25 -17.57
C GLY A 357 9.62 -4.46 -16.73
N VAL A 358 8.93 -5.42 -17.35
CA VAL A 358 8.54 -6.68 -16.69
C VAL A 358 9.78 -7.49 -16.28
N GLY A 359 10.78 -7.60 -17.16
CA GLY A 359 12.03 -8.30 -16.89
C GLY A 359 12.78 -7.70 -15.69
N VAL A 360 12.88 -6.38 -15.61
CA VAL A 360 13.52 -5.68 -14.49
C VAL A 360 12.73 -5.87 -13.20
N CYS A 361 11.40 -5.71 -13.22
CA CYS A 361 10.57 -5.93 -12.03
C CYS A 361 10.68 -7.37 -11.52
N THR A 362 10.61 -8.36 -12.41
CA THR A 362 10.69 -9.79 -12.04
C THR A 362 12.08 -10.18 -11.56
N ALA A 363 13.14 -9.66 -12.19
CA ALA A 363 14.52 -9.86 -11.73
C ALA A 363 14.72 -9.22 -10.35
N PHE A 364 14.25 -7.99 -10.15
CA PHE A 364 14.34 -7.31 -8.86
C PHE A 364 13.60 -8.08 -7.76
N ALA A 365 12.37 -8.53 -8.02
CA ALA A 365 11.59 -9.31 -7.06
C ALA A 365 12.26 -10.64 -6.65
N ARG A 366 13.10 -11.23 -7.51
CA ARG A 366 13.83 -12.47 -7.21
C ARG A 366 15.19 -12.25 -6.55
N LEU A 367 15.87 -11.15 -6.90
CA LEU A 367 17.23 -10.84 -6.44
C LEU A 367 17.23 -9.96 -5.18
N ALA A 368 16.09 -9.36 -4.83
CA ALA A 368 15.97 -8.51 -3.65
C ALA A 368 16.37 -9.28 -2.37
N PRO A 369 17.21 -8.68 -1.51
CA PRO A 369 17.57 -9.27 -0.23
C PRO A 369 16.33 -9.56 0.63
N PRO A 370 16.36 -10.62 1.46
CA PRO A 370 15.30 -10.89 2.43
C PRO A 370 15.07 -9.65 3.32
N GLY A 371 13.83 -9.15 3.34
CA GLY A 371 13.45 -7.96 4.11
C GLY A 371 13.42 -6.64 3.33
N LEU A 372 13.85 -6.61 2.06
CA LEU A 372 13.66 -5.44 1.20
C LEU A 372 12.20 -5.40 0.71
N LEU A 373 11.37 -4.63 1.39
CA LEU A 373 9.96 -4.38 1.05
C LEU A 373 9.72 -2.87 0.95
N PRO A 374 8.80 -2.40 0.08
CA PRO A 374 7.95 -3.18 -0.84
C PRO A 374 8.70 -3.72 -2.06
N LEU A 375 8.21 -4.84 -2.62
CA LEU A 375 8.66 -5.38 -3.91
C LEU A 375 7.70 -4.99 -5.03
N PRO A 376 8.18 -4.74 -6.26
CA PRO A 376 7.31 -4.44 -7.39
C PRO A 376 6.41 -5.64 -7.72
N ILE A 377 5.13 -5.38 -7.98
CA ILE A 377 4.14 -6.40 -8.35
C ILE A 377 3.69 -6.13 -9.78
N VAL A 378 4.00 -7.05 -10.69
CA VAL A 378 3.50 -7.00 -12.07
C VAL A 378 2.16 -7.71 -12.12
N SER A 379 1.07 -6.93 -12.10
CA SER A 379 -0.26 -7.48 -12.39
C SER A 379 -0.37 -7.78 -13.88
N ALA A 380 -0.74 -9.01 -14.25
CA ALA A 380 -0.92 -9.41 -15.64
C ALA A 380 -1.99 -8.57 -16.35
N THR A 381 -3.06 -8.19 -15.64
CA THR A 381 -4.13 -7.34 -16.18
C THR A 381 -3.66 -5.91 -16.37
N ALA A 382 -2.94 -5.33 -15.40
CA ALA A 382 -2.39 -3.99 -15.52
C ALA A 382 -1.36 -3.93 -16.66
N ALA A 383 -0.45 -4.91 -16.74
CA ALA A 383 0.52 -5.02 -17.82
C ALA A 383 -0.15 -5.16 -19.20
N ALA A 384 -1.22 -5.94 -19.30
CA ALA A 384 -1.99 -6.08 -20.54
C ALA A 384 -2.70 -4.77 -20.95
N ILE A 385 -3.31 -4.06 -19.99
CA ILE A 385 -3.94 -2.75 -20.24
C ILE A 385 -2.89 -1.73 -20.69
N THR A 386 -1.75 -1.67 -20.01
CA THR A 386 -0.64 -0.80 -20.38
C THR A 386 -0.11 -1.17 -21.76
N ALA A 387 0.12 -2.45 -22.06
CA ALA A 387 0.55 -2.90 -23.38
C ALA A 387 -0.46 -2.53 -24.47
N ALA A 388 -1.76 -2.70 -24.23
CA ALA A 388 -2.81 -2.32 -25.17
C ALA A 388 -2.85 -0.80 -25.41
N ALA A 389 -2.74 0.01 -24.35
CA ALA A 389 -2.68 1.47 -24.47
C ALA A 389 -1.43 1.92 -25.25
N LEU A 390 -0.27 1.32 -24.96
CA LEU A 390 1.00 1.56 -25.65
C LEU A 390 0.92 1.21 -27.14
N LEU A 391 0.30 0.08 -27.46
CA LEU A 391 0.04 -0.33 -28.85
C LEU A 391 -0.93 0.61 -29.54
N GLY A 392 -1.95 1.11 -28.84
CA GLY A 392 -2.87 2.13 -29.35
C GLY A 392 -2.15 3.43 -29.76
N VAL A 393 -1.25 3.93 -28.91
CA VAL A 393 -0.44 5.12 -29.25
C VAL A 393 0.54 4.82 -30.39
N ALA A 394 1.15 3.63 -30.41
CA ALA A 394 2.01 3.18 -31.51
C ALA A 394 1.26 3.13 -32.85
N LEU A 395 0.01 2.67 -32.86
CA LEU A 395 -0.86 2.68 -34.03
C LEU A 395 -1.16 4.09 -34.51
N LEU A 396 -1.47 5.02 -33.60
CA LEU A 396 -1.69 6.42 -33.95
C LEU A 396 -0.44 7.06 -34.57
N ALA A 397 0.72 6.82 -33.97
CA ALA A 397 2.00 7.29 -34.49
C ALA A 397 2.33 6.71 -35.88
N ALA A 398 1.84 5.50 -36.18
CA ALA A 398 2.03 4.85 -37.48
C ALA A 398 1.06 5.36 -38.57
N ILE A 399 -0.20 5.59 -38.23
CA ILE A 399 -1.24 5.95 -39.20
C ILE A 399 -1.09 7.39 -39.69
N VAL A 400 -0.77 8.33 -38.80
CA VAL A 400 -0.68 9.76 -39.13
C VAL A 400 0.29 10.07 -40.29
N PRO A 401 1.56 9.61 -40.29
CA PRO A 401 2.46 9.82 -41.41
C PRO A 401 2.07 9.02 -42.66
N ALA A 402 1.53 7.81 -42.51
CA ALA A 402 1.11 6.97 -43.63
C ALA A 402 0.00 7.63 -44.47
N LEU A 403 -0.91 8.37 -43.83
CA LEU A 403 -1.95 9.13 -44.54
C LEU A 403 -1.39 10.26 -45.43
N GLN A 404 -0.16 10.72 -45.19
CA GLN A 404 0.47 11.76 -46.01
C GLN A 404 0.86 11.25 -47.40
N VAL A 405 0.97 9.93 -47.62
CA VAL A 405 1.18 9.32 -48.95
C VAL A 405 0.12 9.75 -49.96
N ARG A 406 -1.10 10.08 -49.49
CA ARG A 406 -2.18 10.60 -50.36
C ARG A 406 -1.80 11.89 -51.08
N LYS A 407 -0.98 12.73 -50.43
CA LYS A 407 -0.56 14.06 -50.91
C LYS A 407 0.63 14.02 -51.88
N LEU A 408 1.19 12.84 -52.17
CA LEU A 408 2.26 12.72 -53.16
C LEU A 408 1.72 13.00 -54.57
N GLU A 409 2.19 14.09 -55.18
CA GLU A 409 1.84 14.45 -56.55
C GLU A 409 2.62 13.61 -57.56
N VAL A 410 1.90 12.92 -58.44
CA VAL A 410 2.48 12.10 -59.53
C VAL A 410 3.27 12.97 -60.52
N GLY A 411 2.85 14.23 -60.72
CA GLY A 411 3.45 15.15 -61.68
C GLY A 411 4.86 15.64 -61.31
N LEU A 412 5.21 15.70 -60.03
CA LEU A 412 6.55 16.06 -59.56
C LEU A 412 7.55 14.91 -59.74
N ALA A 413 7.12 13.67 -59.51
CA ALA A 413 7.97 12.48 -59.69
C ALA A 413 8.37 12.26 -61.16
N LEU A 414 7.47 12.56 -62.11
CA LEU A 414 7.73 12.47 -63.55
C LEU A 414 8.63 13.60 -64.08
N ARG A 415 8.65 14.77 -63.43
CA ARG A 415 9.52 15.90 -63.80
C ARG A 415 10.93 15.79 -63.23
N ALA A 416 11.10 15.06 -62.13
CA ALA A 416 12.41 14.80 -61.53
C ALA A 416 13.17 13.62 -62.18
N GLY A 417 12.49 12.86 -63.06
CA GLY A 417 13.03 11.69 -63.77
C GLY A 417 13.28 11.90 -65.27
N ILE A 418 13.33 13.15 -65.75
CA ILE A 418 13.85 13.52 -67.08
C ILE A 418 15.10 14.37 -66.89
#